data_AF-A0A7W0UGT8-F1
#
_entry.id   AF-A0A7W0UGT8-F1
#
_cell.length_a   1.000
_cell.length_b   1.000
_cell.length_c   1.000
_cell.angle_alpha   90.00
_cell.angle_beta   90.00
_cell.angle_gamma   90.00
#
_symmetry.space_group_name_H-M   'P 1'
#
loop_
_entity.id
_entity.type
_entity.pdbx_description
1 polymer ?
#
loop_
_entity_poly.entity_id
_entity_poly.type
_entity_poly.pdbx_seq_one_letter_code
_entity_poly.pdbx_strand_id
1 'polypeptide(L)'
;MTTRAVGRGPRSLAGNAIETFGLRALTFGVSVGVNIAVSRALGPEGRGQYALAVLSAISLTAITKLGLEHANVYLLGTAHVAPSRLASQNALIALGGGVSGAVMLMLAPAIVPSVFGDVGVGNLALAAMSIPFLLHTQLAAGLQN
;
A
#
# COMPACT_ATOMS: atom_id res chain seq x y z
N MET A 1 31.62 27.82 -10.19
CA MET A 1 30.49 28.34 -9.40
C MET A 1 29.96 27.17 -8.59
N THR A 2 30.39 27.05 -7.33
CA THR A 2 30.21 25.87 -6.47
C THR A 2 29.00 26.06 -5.56
N THR A 3 27.91 25.35 -5.83
CA THR A 3 26.72 25.33 -4.98
C THR A 3 27.03 24.57 -3.68
N ARG A 4 27.19 25.30 -2.58
CA ARG A 4 27.31 24.73 -1.23
C ARG A 4 26.03 23.95 -0.90
N ALA A 5 26.16 22.65 -0.69
CA ALA A 5 25.14 21.85 -0.04
C ALA A 5 24.90 22.42 1.38
N VAL A 6 23.71 22.97 1.60
CA VAL A 6 23.24 23.38 2.92
C VAL A 6 23.08 22.11 3.75
N GLY A 7 24.07 21.85 4.61
CA GLY A 7 24.00 20.78 5.60
C GLY A 7 22.86 21.05 6.58
N ARG A 8 21.77 20.30 6.47
CA ARG A 8 20.77 20.22 7.54
C ARG A 8 21.46 19.54 8.72
N GLY A 9 21.59 20.24 9.85
CA GLY A 9 22.09 19.66 11.10
C GLY A 9 21.29 18.41 11.50
N PRO A 10 21.89 17.50 12.29
CA PRO A 10 21.24 16.25 12.67
C PRO A 10 19.92 16.56 13.41
N ARG A 11 18.79 16.18 12.79
CA ARG A 11 17.47 16.34 13.40
C ARG A 11 17.41 15.45 14.65
N SER A 12 16.87 15.98 15.74
CA SER A 12 16.70 15.22 16.99
C SER A 12 15.87 13.95 16.73
N LEU A 13 16.39 12.78 17.12
CA LEU A 13 15.65 11.51 17.04
C LEU A 13 14.28 11.61 17.70
N ALA A 14 14.21 12.29 18.86
CA ALA A 14 12.96 12.51 19.58
C ALA A 14 11.96 13.33 18.75
N GLY A 15 12.43 14.34 18.01
CA GLY A 15 11.60 15.14 17.12
C GLY A 15 10.99 14.30 15.98
N ASN A 16 11.81 13.51 15.29
CA ASN A 16 11.34 12.62 14.22
C ASN A 16 10.39 11.53 14.75
N ALA A 17 10.67 10.98 15.94
CA ALA A 17 9.82 9.98 16.57
C ALA A 17 8.44 10.54 16.92
N ILE A 18 8.38 11.74 17.50
CA ILE A 18 7.12 12.43 17.84
C ILE A 18 6.33 12.78 16.57
N GLU A 19 7.00 13.27 15.53
CA GLU A 19 6.37 13.58 14.23
C GLU A 19 5.75 12.33 13.59
N THR A 20 6.52 11.23 13.54
CA THR A 20 6.06 9.95 13.00
C THR A 20 4.91 9.38 13.83
N PHE A 21 5.00 9.45 15.16
CA PHE A 21 3.96 8.98 16.07
C PHE A 21 2.67 9.77 15.87
N GLY A 22 2.75 11.10 15.80
CA GLY A 22 1.59 11.97 15.53
C GLY A 22 0.93 11.64 14.20
N LEU A 23 1.72 11.43 13.14
CA LEU A 23 1.20 11.06 11.82
C LEU A 23 0.52 9.68 11.83
N ARG A 24 1.09 8.70 12.54
CA ARG A 24 0.51 7.36 12.72
C ARG A 24 -0.79 7.42 13.52
N ALA A 25 -0.84 8.22 14.59
CA ALA A 25 -2.05 8.40 15.40
C ALA A 25 -3.18 9.04 14.58
N LEU A 26 -2.87 10.04 13.76
CA LEU A 26 -3.83 10.66 12.84
C LEU A 26 -4.37 9.65 11.82
N THR A 27 -3.46 8.88 11.20
CA THR A 27 -3.82 7.84 10.22
C THR A 27 -4.72 6.78 10.84
N PHE A 28 -4.44 6.38 12.08
CA PHE A 28 -5.26 5.45 12.84
C PHE A 28 -6.66 6.01 13.08
N GLY A 29 -6.77 7.26 13.54
CA GLY A 29 -8.07 7.92 13.75
C GLY A 29 -8.92 7.99 12.48
N VAL A 30 -8.31 8.38 11.35
CA VAL A 30 -8.98 8.38 10.04
C VAL A 30 -9.43 6.97 9.65
N SER A 31 -8.57 5.97 9.83
CA SER A 31 -8.89 4.57 9.50
C SER A 31 -10.07 4.04 10.31
N VAL A 32 -10.13 4.35 11.61
CA VAL A 32 -11.27 3.99 12.47
C VAL A 32 -12.55 4.65 11.98
N GLY A 33 -12.53 5.95 11.69
CA GLY A 33 -13.69 6.69 11.19
C GLY A 33 -14.22 6.13 9.87
N VAL A 34 -13.33 5.85 8.91
CA VAL A 34 -13.68 5.24 7.63
C VAL A 34 -14.30 3.85 7.84
N ASN A 35 -13.71 3.02 8.70
CA ASN A 35 -14.20 1.66 8.93
C ASN A 35 -15.59 1.65 9.60
N ILE A 36 -15.85 2.59 10.52
CA ILE A 36 -17.18 2.79 11.10
C ILE A 36 -18.18 3.22 10.02
N ALA A 37 -17.84 4.22 9.19
CA ALA A 37 -18.72 4.71 8.13
C ALA A 37 -19.06 3.60 7.12
N VAL A 38 -18.06 2.85 6.67
CA VAL A 38 -18.19 1.70 5.76
C VAL A 38 -19.07 0.62 6.39
N SER A 39 -18.84 0.28 7.67
CA SER A 39 -19.67 -0.72 8.37
C SER A 39 -21.12 -0.28 8.52
N ARG A 40 -21.40 1.01 8.66
CA ARG A 40 -22.78 1.53 8.74
C ARG A 40 -23.45 1.60 7.37
N ALA A 41 -22.71 1.91 6.32
CA ALA A 41 -23.24 2.02 4.96
C ALA A 41 -23.56 0.66 4.33
N LEU A 42 -22.71 -0.36 4.57
CA LEU A 42 -22.83 -1.69 3.94
C LEU A 42 -23.79 -2.63 4.66
N GLY A 43 -24.16 -2.35 5.91
CA GLY A 43 -24.94 -3.28 6.74
C GLY A 43 -24.17 -4.57 7.11
N PRO A 44 -24.83 -5.51 7.82
CA PRO A 44 -24.19 -6.73 8.32
C PRO A 44 -23.74 -7.69 7.20
N GLU A 45 -24.51 -7.80 6.11
CA GLU A 45 -24.21 -8.70 4.98
C GLU A 45 -23.14 -8.13 4.04
N GLY A 46 -23.25 -6.84 3.68
CA GLY A 46 -22.28 -6.18 2.80
C GLY A 46 -20.87 -6.10 3.40
N ARG A 47 -20.76 -6.12 4.74
CA ARG A 47 -19.47 -6.14 5.45
C ARG A 47 -18.66 -7.39 5.15
N GLY A 48 -19.29 -8.57 5.08
CA GLY A 48 -18.59 -9.83 4.80
C GLY A 48 -18.01 -9.86 3.39
N GLN A 49 -18.82 -9.47 2.41
CA GLN A 49 -18.41 -9.38 1.00
C GLN A 49 -17.27 -8.37 0.79
N TYR A 50 -17.39 -7.20 1.43
CA TYR A 50 -16.33 -6.19 1.39
C TYR A 50 -15.04 -6.69 2.05
N ALA A 51 -15.13 -7.34 3.22
CA ALA A 51 -13.97 -7.90 3.91
C ALA A 51 -13.24 -8.95 3.07
N LEU A 52 -13.99 -9.83 2.37
CA LEU A 52 -13.42 -10.81 1.46
C LEU A 52 -12.68 -10.14 0.28
N ALA A 53 -13.29 -9.13 -0.33
CA ALA A 53 -12.67 -8.38 -1.43
C ALA A 53 -11.38 -7.68 -0.98
N VAL A 54 -11.42 -7.02 0.19
CA VAL A 54 -10.25 -6.34 0.78
C VAL A 54 -9.17 -7.34 1.16
N LEU A 55 -9.51 -8.47 1.76
CA LEU A 55 -8.54 -9.51 2.12
C LEU A 55 -7.83 -10.05 0.88
N SER A 56 -8.59 -10.28 -0.20
CA SER A 56 -8.04 -10.73 -1.49
C SER A 56 -7.09 -9.69 -2.08
N ALA A 57 -7.44 -8.41 -2.03
CA ALA A 57 -6.57 -7.30 -2.43
C ALA A 57 -5.26 -7.27 -1.60
N ILE A 58 -5.35 -7.46 -0.28
CA ILE A 58 -4.17 -7.52 0.61
C ILE A 58 -3.30 -8.73 0.26
N SER A 59 -3.88 -9.90 0.02
CA SER A 59 -3.15 -11.11 -0.38
C SER A 59 -2.41 -10.93 -1.71
N LEU A 60 -3.08 -10.37 -2.74
CA LEU A 60 -2.45 -10.06 -4.03
C LEU A 60 -1.31 -9.05 -3.87
N THR A 61 -1.52 -8.02 -3.06
CA THR A 61 -0.49 -7.03 -2.72
C THR A 61 0.71 -7.69 -2.06
N ALA A 62 0.46 -8.59 -1.08
CA ALA A 62 1.51 -9.30 -0.36
C ALA A 62 2.36 -10.15 -1.33
N ILE A 63 1.73 -10.92 -2.22
CA ILE A 63 2.42 -11.72 -3.24
C ILE A 63 3.27 -10.82 -4.14
N THR A 64 2.71 -9.71 -4.59
CA THR A 64 3.39 -8.79 -5.53
C THR A 64 4.64 -8.18 -4.90
N LYS A 65 4.64 -7.88 -3.60
CA LYS A 65 5.78 -7.27 -2.92
C LYS A 65 6.83 -8.26 -2.40
N LEU A 66 6.56 -9.57 -2.42
CA LEU A 66 7.47 -10.57 -1.86
C LEU A 66 8.87 -10.40 -2.49
N GLY A 67 9.89 -10.22 -1.63
CA GLY A 67 11.27 -10.03 -2.05
C GLY A 67 11.66 -8.62 -2.49
N LEU A 68 10.71 -7.73 -2.80
CA LEU A 68 11.01 -6.35 -3.21
C LEU A 68 11.58 -5.50 -2.07
N GLU A 69 11.08 -5.68 -0.84
CA GLU A 69 11.62 -4.99 0.33
C GLU A 69 13.10 -5.38 0.56
N HIS A 70 13.43 -6.66 0.48
CA HIS A 70 14.82 -7.13 0.59
C HIS A 70 15.71 -6.67 -0.58
N ALA A 71 15.17 -6.66 -1.79
CA ALA A 71 15.89 -6.14 -2.96
C ALA A 71 16.23 -4.66 -2.80
N ASN A 72 15.31 -3.84 -2.28
CA ASN A 72 15.55 -2.42 -2.04
C ASN A 72 16.63 -2.20 -0.97
N VAL A 73 16.61 -2.97 0.13
CA VAL A 73 17.67 -2.91 1.15
C VAL A 73 19.04 -3.27 0.56
N TYR A 74 19.12 -4.33 -0.24
CA TYR A 74 20.36 -4.72 -0.91
C TYR A 74 20.85 -3.67 -1.92
N LEU A 75 19.95 -3.14 -2.75
CA LEU A 75 20.31 -2.16 -3.78
C LEU A 75 20.74 -0.83 -3.17
N LEU A 76 20.13 -0.43 -2.05
CA LEU A 76 20.51 0.77 -1.31
C LEU A 76 21.84 0.59 -0.58
N GLY A 77 21.99 -0.50 0.18
CA GLY A 77 23.15 -0.71 1.05
C GLY A 77 24.39 -1.25 0.32
N THR A 78 24.23 -2.22 -0.58
CA THR A 78 25.34 -2.89 -1.24
C THR A 78 25.64 -2.26 -2.59
N ALA A 79 24.61 -2.07 -3.43
CA ALA A 79 24.79 -1.55 -4.79
C ALA A 79 24.83 -0.01 -4.86
N HIS A 80 24.65 0.69 -3.73
CA HIS A 80 24.70 2.15 -3.61
C HIS A 80 23.82 2.88 -4.63
N VAL A 81 22.66 2.30 -4.97
CA VAL A 81 21.72 2.91 -5.91
C VAL A 81 21.07 4.13 -5.26
N ALA A 82 21.02 5.24 -5.99
CA ALA A 82 20.41 6.47 -5.50
C ALA A 82 18.93 6.25 -5.07
N PRO A 83 18.51 6.75 -3.90
CA PRO A 83 17.14 6.58 -3.40
C PRO A 83 16.06 7.08 -4.36
N SER A 84 16.34 8.14 -5.12
CA SER A 84 15.42 8.68 -6.14
C SER A 84 15.16 7.68 -7.28
N ARG A 85 16.17 6.90 -7.67
CA ARG A 85 16.04 5.88 -8.71
C ARG A 85 15.22 4.70 -8.19
N LEU A 86 15.47 4.26 -6.96
CA LEU A 86 14.68 3.21 -6.31
C LEU A 86 13.21 3.63 -6.13
N ALA A 87 12.95 4.88 -5.74
CA ALA A 87 11.60 5.42 -5.63
C ALA A 87 10.85 5.39 -6.98
N SER A 88 11.52 5.78 -8.08
CA SER A 88 10.91 5.72 -9.42
C SER A 88 10.61 4.29 -9.88
N GLN A 89 11.52 3.35 -9.61
CA GLN A 89 11.33 1.93 -9.91
C GLN A 89 10.18 1.34 -9.08
N ASN A 90 10.13 1.64 -7.79
CA ASN A 90 9.06 1.23 -6.90
C ASN A 90 7.70 1.78 -7.36
N ALA A 91 7.65 3.03 -7.83
CA ALA A 91 6.42 3.61 -8.38
C ALA A 91 5.96 2.87 -9.65
N LEU A 92 6.89 2.52 -10.55
CA LEU A 92 6.58 1.72 -11.74
C LEU A 92 6.08 0.32 -11.39
N ILE A 93 6.70 -0.33 -10.41
CA ILE A 93 6.29 -1.65 -9.92
C ILE A 93 4.93 -1.57 -9.22
N ALA A 94 4.69 -0.53 -8.42
CA ALA A 94 3.40 -0.30 -7.77
C ALA A 94 2.28 -0.08 -8.79
N LEU A 95 2.55 0.64 -9.89
CA LEU A 95 1.60 0.81 -10.98
C LEU A 95 1.39 -0.48 -11.75
N GLY A 96 2.46 -1.14 -12.22
CA GLY A 96 2.36 -2.36 -13.03
C GLY A 96 1.77 -3.53 -12.26
N GLY A 97 2.31 -3.81 -11.07
CA GLY A 97 1.80 -4.83 -10.15
C GLY A 97 0.43 -4.48 -9.56
N GLY A 98 0.16 -3.18 -9.37
CA GLY A 98 -1.12 -2.71 -8.87
C GLY A 98 -2.23 -2.89 -9.87
N VAL A 99 -2.00 -2.51 -11.13
CA VAL A 99 -2.96 -2.68 -12.22
C VAL A 99 -3.17 -4.16 -12.51
N SER A 100 -2.11 -4.98 -12.56
CA SER A 100 -2.26 -6.42 -12.78
C SER A 100 -3.03 -7.09 -11.63
N GLY A 101 -2.73 -6.74 -10.37
CA GLY A 101 -3.48 -7.21 -9.21
C GLY A 101 -4.94 -6.78 -9.22
N ALA A 102 -5.23 -5.53 -9.62
CA ALA A 102 -6.59 -5.02 -9.76
C ALA A 102 -7.38 -5.78 -10.83
N VAL A 103 -6.78 -6.01 -12.00
CA VAL A 103 -7.38 -6.82 -13.06
C VAL A 103 -7.62 -8.26 -12.59
N MET A 104 -6.64 -8.86 -11.93
CA MET A 104 -6.75 -10.23 -11.42
C MET A 104 -7.88 -10.37 -10.40
N LEU A 105 -8.06 -9.37 -9.51
CA LEU A 105 -9.18 -9.34 -8.57
C LEU A 105 -10.52 -9.18 -9.29
N MET A 106 -10.61 -8.32 -10.32
CA MET A 106 -11.82 -8.17 -11.12
C MET A 106 -12.20 -9.43 -11.91
N LEU A 107 -11.22 -10.26 -12.28
CA LEU A 107 -11.43 -11.55 -12.92
C LEU A 107 -11.73 -12.68 -11.92
N ALA A 108 -11.53 -12.47 -10.62
CA ALA A 108 -11.70 -13.49 -9.59
C ALA A 108 -13.10 -14.15 -9.57
N PRO A 109 -14.23 -13.43 -9.79
CA PRO A 109 -15.56 -14.06 -9.91
C PRO A 109 -15.68 -15.05 -11.06
N ALA A 110 -14.94 -14.87 -12.15
CA ALA A 110 -14.94 -15.79 -13.28
C ALA A 110 -14.03 -17.00 -13.06
N ILE A 111 -12.96 -16.84 -12.28
CA ILE A 111 -11.97 -17.90 -12.00
C ILE A 111 -12.42 -18.79 -10.84
N VAL A 112 -12.95 -18.19 -9.78
CA VAL A 112 -13.38 -18.88 -8.55
C VAL A 112 -14.79 -18.43 -8.13
N PRO A 113 -15.83 -18.82 -8.90
CA PRO A 113 -17.20 -18.39 -8.62
C PRO A 113 -17.71 -18.85 -7.25
N SER A 114 -17.21 -19.97 -6.72
CA SER A 114 -17.60 -20.50 -5.42
C SER A 114 -17.22 -19.60 -4.24
N VAL A 115 -16.24 -18.70 -4.42
CA VAL A 115 -15.77 -17.78 -3.38
C VAL A 115 -16.30 -16.36 -3.61
N PHE A 116 -16.35 -15.92 -4.87
CA PHE A 116 -16.68 -14.54 -5.23
C PHE A 116 -18.08 -14.35 -5.84
N GLY A 117 -18.87 -15.42 -5.99
CA GLY A 117 -20.17 -15.39 -6.68
C GLY A 117 -21.17 -14.41 -6.08
N ASP A 118 -21.14 -14.21 -4.76
CA ASP A 118 -22.03 -13.28 -4.05
C ASP A 118 -21.43 -11.87 -3.88
N VAL A 119 -20.18 -11.64 -4.31
CA VAL A 119 -19.52 -10.36 -4.08
C VAL A 119 -19.97 -9.34 -5.12
N GLY A 120 -20.66 -8.29 -4.68
CA GLY A 120 -21.05 -7.20 -5.55
C GLY A 120 -19.85 -6.55 -6.27
N VAL A 121 -20.01 -6.28 -7.57
CA VAL A 121 -18.96 -5.66 -8.42
C VAL A 121 -18.43 -4.35 -7.84
N GLY A 122 -19.28 -3.57 -7.15
CA GLY A 122 -18.86 -2.35 -6.45
C GLY A 122 -17.82 -2.61 -5.36
N ASN A 123 -17.98 -3.67 -4.55
CA ASN A 123 -17.04 -4.02 -3.49
C ASN A 123 -15.71 -4.51 -4.05
N LEU A 124 -15.76 -5.31 -5.12
CA LEU A 124 -14.58 -5.74 -5.88
C LEU A 124 -13.84 -4.55 -6.50
N ALA A 125 -14.55 -3.61 -7.11
CA ALA A 125 -13.94 -2.42 -7.69
C ALA A 125 -13.26 -1.54 -6.64
N LEU A 126 -13.90 -1.31 -5.49
CA LEU A 126 -13.31 -0.57 -4.37
C LEU A 126 -12.02 -1.24 -3.85
N ALA A 127 -12.05 -2.56 -3.67
CA ALA A 127 -10.88 -3.31 -3.25
C ALA A 127 -9.77 -3.30 -4.32
N ALA A 128 -10.12 -3.48 -5.59
CA ALA A 128 -9.19 -3.49 -6.71
C ALA A 128 -8.50 -2.13 -6.89
N MET A 129 -9.27 -1.03 -6.80
CA MET A 129 -8.71 0.32 -6.83
C MET A 129 -7.75 0.61 -5.68
N SER A 130 -7.89 -0.09 -4.55
CA SER A 130 -7.01 0.08 -3.40
C SER A 130 -5.62 -0.57 -3.60
N ILE A 131 -5.48 -1.56 -4.49
CA ILE A 131 -4.23 -2.33 -4.66
C ILE A 131 -3.03 -1.45 -5.10
N PRO A 132 -3.13 -0.59 -6.12
CA PRO A 132 -2.00 0.28 -6.51
C PRO A 132 -1.55 1.19 -5.37
N PHE A 133 -2.49 1.74 -4.59
CA PHE A 133 -2.18 2.59 -3.45
C PHE A 133 -1.53 1.79 -2.31
N LEU A 134 -2.01 0.58 -2.04
CA LEU A 134 -1.42 -0.33 -1.05
C LEU A 134 0.03 -0.68 -1.41
N LEU A 135 0.31 -1.00 -2.67
CA LEU A 135 1.68 -1.27 -3.12
C LEU A 135 2.57 -0.04 -3.03
N HIS A 136 2.08 1.12 -3.51
CA HIS A 136 2.86 2.35 -3.49
C HIS A 136 3.25 2.75 -2.06
N THR A 137 2.29 2.75 -1.14
CA THR A 137 2.53 3.12 0.27
C THR A 137 3.51 2.18 0.95
N GLN A 138 3.42 0.86 0.70
CA GLN A 138 4.33 -0.13 1.29
C GLN A 138 5.74 -0.03 0.72
N LEU A 139 5.89 0.14 -0.60
CA LEU A 139 7.20 0.28 -1.23
C LEU A 139 7.87 1.61 -0.91
N ALA A 140 7.09 2.68 -0.70
CA ALA A 140 7.62 3.97 -0.25
C ALA A 140 8.10 3.92 1.20
N ALA A 141 7.34 3.27 2.09
CA ALA A 141 7.72 3.09 3.49
C ALA A 141 9.01 2.27 3.63
N GLY A 142 9.24 1.28 2.77
CA GLY A 142 10.46 0.47 2.78
C GLY A 142 11.76 1.25 2.48
N LEU A 143 11.68 2.44 1.89
CA LEU A 143 12.83 3.30 1.61
C LEU A 143 13.14 4.31 2.74
N GLN A 144 12.27 4.42 3.74
CA GLN A 144 12.40 5.39 4.84
C GLN A 144 13.03 4.78 6.11
N ASN A 145 13.16 3.46 6.15
CA ASN A 145 13.82 2.70 7.23
C ASN A 145 15.30 2.49 6.92
#